data_AF-A0A8J4M4Z9-F1
#
_entry.id   AF-A0A8J4M4Z9-F1
#
_cell.length_a   1.000
_cell.length_b   1.000
_cell.length_c   1.000
_cell.angle_alpha   90.00
_cell.angle_beta   90.00
_cell.angle_gamma   90.00
#
_symmetry.space_group_name_H-M   'P 1'
#
loop_
_entity.id
_entity.type
_entity.pdbx_description
1 polymer ?
#
loop_
_entity_poly.entity_id
_entity_poly.type
_entity_poly.pdbx_seq_one_letter_code
_entity_poly.pdbx_strand_id
1 'polypeptide(L)' 'MSEEAADVIVVGGGNAALCAALAAAESGARVTVLERAPQTEAGG' A
#
# COMPACT_ATOMS: atom_id res chain seq x y z
N MET A 1 -2.08 20.62 -1.90
CA MET A 1 -1.72 19.18 -1.98
C MET A 1 -0.74 18.94 -0.86
N SER A 2 -1.06 18.11 0.12
CA SER A 2 -0.13 17.70 1.17
C SER A 2 0.93 16.78 0.56
N GLU A 3 2.21 17.12 0.73
CA GLU A 3 3.32 16.25 0.37
C GLU A 3 3.49 15.20 1.47
N GLU A 4 2.72 14.12 1.39
CA GLU A 4 2.94 12.96 2.23
C GLU A 4 4.02 12.10 1.57
N ALA A 5 5.26 12.25 2.04
CA ALA A 5 6.40 11.55 1.47
C ALA A 5 6.36 10.06 1.85
N ALA A 6 6.08 9.21 0.87
CA ALA A 6 6.27 7.77 0.95
C ALA A 6 7.60 7.41 0.29
N ASP A 7 8.32 6.44 0.88
CA ASP A 7 9.53 5.88 0.27
C ASP A 7 9.14 4.81 -0.76
N VAL A 8 7.97 4.17 -0.57
CA VAL A 8 7.39 3.16 -1.47
C VAL A 8 5.89 3.40 -1.64
N ILE A 9 5.40 3.37 -2.88
CA ILE A 9 3.97 3.40 -3.21
C ILE A 9 3.58 2.05 -3.82
N VAL A 10 2.56 1.41 -3.26
CA VAL A 10 1.98 0.17 -3.75
C VAL A 10 0.59 0.46 -4.33
N VAL A 11 0.33 0.00 -5.55
CA VAL A 11 -0.96 0.18 -6.23
C VAL A 11 -1.67 -1.17 -6.32
N GLY A 12 -2.86 -1.24 -5.75
CA GLY A 12 -3.65 -2.44 -5.53
C GLY A 12 -3.75 -2.81 -4.05
N GLY A 13 -4.82 -3.51 -3.68
CA GLY A 13 -5.15 -3.95 -2.33
C GLY A 13 -5.40 -5.46 -2.22
N GLY A 14 -4.99 -6.24 -3.22
CA GLY A 14 -5.03 -7.70 -3.18
C GLY A 14 -3.84 -8.28 -2.40
N ASN A 15 -3.86 -9.60 -2.18
CA ASN A 15 -2.80 -10.33 -1.44
C ASN A 15 -1.38 -9.99 -1.90
N ALA A 16 -1.12 -9.95 -3.22
CA ALA A 16 0.21 -9.63 -3.73
C ALA A 16 0.68 -8.21 -3.35
N ALA A 17 -0.24 -7.24 -3.43
CA ALA A 17 0.06 -5.85 -3.10
C ALA A 17 0.28 -5.69 -1.59
N LEU A 18 -0.56 -6.32 -0.76
CA LEU A 18 -0.42 -6.28 0.70
C LEU A 18 0.85 -6.99 1.16
N CYS A 19 1.22 -8.12 0.55
CA CYS A 19 2.50 -8.78 0.83
C CYS A 19 3.70 -7.87 0.48
N ALA A 20 3.66 -7.19 -0.67
CA ALA A 20 4.70 -6.24 -1.05
C ALA A 20 4.78 -5.05 -0.10
N ALA A 21 3.63 -4.50 0.30
CA ALA A 21 3.55 -3.39 1.25
C ALA A 21 4.10 -3.78 2.62
N LEU A 22 3.74 -4.96 3.11
CA LEU A 22 4.24 -5.49 4.38
C LEU A 22 5.75 -5.69 4.35
N ALA A 23 6.29 -6.34 3.32
CA ALA A 23 7.73 -6.57 3.18
C ALA A 23 8.54 -5.25 3.12
N ALA A 24 8.02 -4.24 2.41
CA ALA A 24 8.62 -2.92 2.37
C ALA A 24 8.59 -2.21 3.74
N ALA A 25 7.46 -2.29 4.45
CA ALA A 25 7.33 -1.73 5.79
C ALA A 25 8.24 -2.44 6.82
N GLU A 26 8.35 -3.76 6.77
CA GLU A 26 9.28 -4.56 7.60
C GLU A 26 10.75 -4.22 7.32
N SER A 27 11.05 -3.75 6.11
CA SER A 27 12.36 -3.23 5.72
C SER A 27 12.61 -1.76 6.16
N GLY A 28 11.65 -1.14 6.86
CA GLY A 28 11.76 0.21 7.40
C GLY A 28 11.30 1.33 6.46
N ALA A 29 10.66 1.00 5.32
CA ALA A 29 10.14 2.02 4.41
C ALA A 29 8.81 2.60 4.90
N ARG A 30 8.56 3.90 4.64
CA ARG A 30 7.21 4.47 4.73
C ARG A 30 6.45 4.09 3.47
N VAL A 31 5.36 3.33 3.64
CA VAL A 31 4.60 2.76 2.54
C VAL A 31 3.22 3.39 2.45
N THR A 32 2.82 3.79 1.25
CA THR A 32 1.44 4.19 0.94
C THR A 32 0.83 3.17 -0.01
N VAL A 33 -0.34 2.63 0.35
CA VAL A 33 -1.10 1.70 -0.49
C VAL A 33 -2.30 2.43 -1.09
N LEU A 34 -2.48 2.30 -2.41
CA LEU A 34 -3.60 2.87 -3.14
C LEU A 34 -4.47 1.75 -3.71
N GLU A 35 -5.73 1.68 -3.29
CA GLU A 35 -6.72 0.75 -3.84
C GLU A 35 -7.91 1.56 -4.39
N ARG A 36 -8.43 1.11 -5.53
CA ARG A 36 -9.57 1.73 -6.21
C ARG A 36 -10.90 1.28 -5.60
N ALA A 37 -10.98 0.01 -5.19
CA ALA A 37 -12.15 -0.59 -4.59
C ALA A 37 -12.51 0.12 -3.27
N PRO A 38 -13.80 0.21 -2.92
CA PRO A 38 -14.22 0.59 -1.58
C PRO A 38 -13.56 -0.30 -0.52
N GLN A 39 -13.34 0.22 0.68
CA GLN A 39 -12.73 -0.57 1.78
C GLN A 39 -13.46 -1.88 2.05
N THR A 40 -14.78 -1.94 1.87
CA THR A 40 -15.59 -3.16 2.04
C THR A 40 -15.33 -4.24 1.00
N GLU A 41 -14.68 -3.89 -0.11
CA GLU A 41 -14.36 -4.76 -1.25
C GLU A 41 -12.83 -4.90 -1.45
N ALA A 42 -12.02 -4.32 -0.56
CA ALA A 42 -10.57 -4.47 -0.59
C ALA A 42 -10.12 -5.84 -0.05
N GLY A 43 -8.95 -6.30 -0.45
CA GLY A 43 -8.36 -7.58 -0.01
C GLY A 43 -8.08 -8.56 -1.15
N GLY A 44 -8.78 -8.40 -2.28
CA GLY A 44 -8.68 -9.30 -3.44
C GLY A 44 -9.41 -10.62 -3.22
#